data_AF-A0A448YTG7-F1
#
_entry.id   AF-A0A448YTG7-F1
#
_cell.length_a   1.000
_cell.length_b   1.000
_cell.length_c   1.000
_cell.angle_alpha   90.00
_cell.angle_beta   90.00
_cell.angle_gamma   90.00
#
_symmetry.space_group_name_H-M   'P 1'
#
loop_
_entity.id
_entity.type
_entity.pdbx_description
1 polymer ?
#
loop_
_entity_poly.entity_id
_entity_poly.type
_entity_poly.pdbx_seq_one_letter_code
_entity_poly.pdbx_strand_id
1 'polypeptide(L)'
;MQFTKTLALLAAAVAASADTVELWVRSDDAEIDGKGLSALHEGAGISYYFLGDNATSFSYDPPTGAITQPINNGVYMTFGAMGSYVAISVVPPFFDATFDADGTLEANGTSAGFFACKNTGDEYQYSVSQWEVMYYPENDAPQGCVALTIANAVAPPTNSSTVPPTNTTTVAPTTVPSSSELPTSTDQTTTLVTVTSCSSGKCTESSTSELPASTSETSSTSEASSTSETSTSASSVSSFAGAAINAVEPASAAALCMALFAALL
;
A
#
# COMPACT_ATOMS: atom_id res chain seq x y z
N MET A 1 -29.77 56.51 30.20
CA MET A 1 -29.76 55.28 29.39
C MET A 1 -28.45 55.28 28.62
N GLN A 2 -27.61 54.26 28.75
CA GLN A 2 -26.69 53.78 27.70
C GLN A 2 -25.93 52.56 28.23
N PHE A 3 -26.35 51.39 27.73
CA PHE A 3 -25.66 50.11 27.93
C PHE A 3 -24.63 49.97 26.81
N THR A 4 -23.37 50.27 27.12
CA THR A 4 -22.26 49.95 26.20
C THR A 4 -21.89 48.48 26.41
N LYS A 5 -22.53 47.58 25.64
CA LYS A 5 -22.16 46.17 25.60
C LYS A 5 -21.03 45.98 24.61
N THR A 6 -19.81 45.95 25.10
CA THR A 6 -18.63 45.54 24.34
C THR A 6 -18.72 44.04 24.12
N LEU A 7 -18.97 43.63 22.87
CA LEU A 7 -18.98 42.22 22.46
C LEU A 7 -17.52 41.80 22.23
N ALA A 8 -16.94 41.06 23.18
CA ALA A 8 -15.61 40.48 23.02
C ALA A 8 -15.72 39.24 22.12
N LEU A 9 -15.25 39.35 20.87
CA LEU A 9 -15.12 38.22 19.95
C LEU A 9 -13.80 37.49 20.27
N LEU A 10 -13.89 36.36 20.99
CA LEU A 10 -12.75 35.45 21.10
C LEU A 10 -12.69 34.61 19.82
N ALA A 11 -11.82 34.98 18.88
CA ALA A 11 -11.42 34.09 17.80
C ALA A 11 -10.36 33.13 18.36
N ALA A 12 -10.76 31.90 18.67
CA ALA A 12 -9.81 30.83 18.94
C ALA A 12 -9.17 30.44 17.61
N ALA A 13 -7.90 30.81 17.41
CA ALA A 13 -7.09 30.24 16.35
C ALA A 13 -6.79 28.78 16.73
N VAL A 14 -7.55 27.84 16.16
CA VAL A 14 -7.20 26.43 16.23
C VAL A 14 -6.00 26.25 15.32
N ALA A 15 -4.82 26.00 15.90
CA ALA A 15 -3.70 25.51 15.11
C ALA A 15 -4.10 24.15 14.56
N ALA A 16 -4.24 24.03 13.24
CA ALA A 16 -4.38 22.74 12.59
C ALA A 16 -3.06 21.99 12.78
N SER A 17 -3.04 21.08 13.75
CA SER A 17 -1.97 20.08 13.86
C SER A 17 -2.29 18.97 12.88
N ALA A 18 -1.31 18.57 12.07
CA ALA A 18 -1.44 17.37 11.27
C ALA A 18 -1.57 16.15 12.20
N ASP A 19 -2.52 15.29 11.90
CA ASP A 19 -2.79 14.09 12.69
C ASP A 19 -1.81 12.98 12.28
N THR A 20 -1.41 12.14 13.23
CA THR A 20 -0.66 10.92 12.89
C THR A 20 -1.65 9.80 12.58
N VAL A 21 -1.49 9.15 11.44
CA VAL A 21 -2.34 8.03 11.01
C VAL A 21 -1.51 6.79 10.72
N GLU A 22 -2.07 5.61 10.99
CA GLU A 22 -1.48 4.31 10.67
C GLU A 22 -2.50 3.50 9.88
N LEU A 23 -2.11 3.04 8.69
CA LEU A 23 -3.03 2.45 7.74
C LEU A 23 -3.01 0.92 7.84
N TRP A 24 -4.17 0.35 8.17
CA TRP A 24 -4.39 -1.08 8.36
C TRP A 24 -5.50 -1.59 7.44
N VAL A 25 -5.39 -2.84 7.01
CA VAL A 25 -6.39 -3.51 6.18
C VAL A 25 -7.53 -4.07 7.02
N ARG A 26 -8.75 -3.92 6.51
CA ARG A 26 -9.92 -4.72 6.88
C ARG A 26 -10.36 -5.53 5.65
N SER A 27 -10.57 -6.83 5.80
CA SER A 27 -11.06 -7.69 4.72
C SER A 27 -11.84 -8.89 5.28
N ASP A 28 -12.70 -9.47 4.44
CA ASP A 28 -13.34 -10.76 4.74
C ASP A 28 -12.36 -11.94 4.59
N ASP A 29 -11.22 -11.73 3.94
CA ASP A 29 -10.17 -12.73 3.79
C ASP A 29 -9.18 -12.67 4.97
N ALA A 30 -9.18 -13.76 5.76
CA ALA A 30 -8.37 -13.87 6.96
C ALA A 30 -6.85 -13.90 6.71
N GLU A 31 -6.38 -14.14 5.47
CA GLU A 31 -4.96 -14.05 5.14
C GLU A 31 -4.47 -12.61 5.17
N ILE A 32 -5.32 -11.64 4.81
CA ILE A 32 -4.94 -10.22 4.68
C ILE A 32 -5.59 -9.30 5.71
N ASP A 33 -6.66 -9.74 6.37
CA ASP A 33 -7.32 -8.96 7.43
C ASP A 33 -6.36 -8.61 8.56
N GLY A 34 -6.39 -7.35 9.00
CA GLY A 34 -5.53 -6.84 10.06
C GLY A 34 -4.05 -6.62 9.68
N LYS A 35 -3.68 -6.77 8.40
CA LYS A 35 -2.31 -6.42 7.94
C LYS A 35 -2.11 -4.92 7.82
N GLY A 36 -0.92 -4.45 8.15
CA GLY A 36 -0.53 -3.05 8.00
C GLY A 36 0.01 -2.76 6.61
N LEU A 37 -0.09 -1.50 6.19
CA LEU A 37 0.51 -1.01 4.95
C LEU A 37 1.99 -0.69 5.17
N SER A 38 2.85 -1.35 4.40
CA SER A 38 4.30 -1.13 4.36
C SER A 38 4.74 -0.75 2.95
N ALA A 39 5.47 0.36 2.83
CA ALA A 39 6.00 0.81 1.55
C ALA A 39 7.31 0.09 1.20
N LEU A 40 7.41 -0.47 0.00
CA LEU A 40 8.65 -1.00 -0.57
C LEU A 40 9.14 -0.11 -1.71
N HIS A 41 10.46 0.11 -1.75
CA HIS A 41 11.06 1.05 -2.68
C HIS A 41 11.13 0.49 -4.10
N GLU A 42 10.51 1.21 -5.04
CA GLU A 42 10.47 0.87 -6.47
C GLU A 42 11.40 1.74 -7.33
N GLY A 43 12.08 2.73 -6.73
CA GLY A 43 12.98 3.64 -7.43
C GLY A 43 12.46 5.07 -7.53
N ALA A 44 13.29 5.98 -8.04
CA ALA A 44 12.96 7.36 -8.42
C ALA A 44 12.12 8.20 -7.40
N GLY A 45 12.20 7.90 -6.10
CA GLY A 45 11.39 8.57 -5.08
C GLY A 45 9.93 8.10 -5.05
N ILE A 46 9.67 6.87 -5.47
CA ILE A 46 8.39 6.17 -5.47
C ILE A 46 8.53 4.89 -4.63
N SER A 47 7.48 4.52 -3.92
CA SER A 47 7.37 3.24 -3.23
C SER A 47 5.92 2.73 -3.34
N TYR A 48 5.74 1.45 -3.60
CA TYR A 48 4.42 0.82 -3.63
C TYR A 48 4.09 0.18 -2.29
N TYR A 49 2.80 0.06 -1.98
CA TYR A 49 2.36 -0.49 -0.71
C TYR A 49 2.10 -1.98 -0.80
N PHE A 50 2.65 -2.70 0.17
CA PHE A 50 2.45 -4.12 0.37
C PHE A 50 1.89 -4.37 1.76
N LEU A 51 1.24 -5.52 1.92
CA LEU A 51 0.68 -5.95 3.20
C LEU A 51 1.74 -6.62 4.05
N GLY A 52 1.95 -6.09 5.26
CA GLY A 52 2.87 -6.62 6.25
C GLY A 52 2.24 -6.72 7.64
N ASP A 53 3.04 -7.16 8.61
CA ASP A 53 2.56 -7.30 10.00
C ASP A 53 2.58 -5.97 10.78
N ASN A 54 3.15 -4.92 10.19
CA ASN A 54 3.25 -3.58 10.78
C ASN A 54 2.70 -2.53 9.81
N ALA A 55 2.10 -1.47 10.34
CA ALA A 55 1.72 -0.29 9.56
C ALA A 55 2.77 0.81 9.67
N THR A 56 2.96 1.54 8.56
CA THR A 56 3.76 2.77 8.56
C THR A 56 2.92 3.93 9.11
N SER A 57 3.52 4.78 9.95
CA SER A 57 2.89 6.01 10.44
C SER A 57 3.07 7.16 9.44
N PHE A 58 2.01 7.92 9.19
CA PHE A 58 1.97 9.08 8.28
C PHE A 58 1.49 10.34 9.00
N SER A 59 1.79 11.49 8.40
CA SER A 59 1.18 12.76 8.74
C SER A 59 -0.03 13.01 7.83
N TYR A 60 -1.20 13.24 8.41
CA TYR A 60 -2.44 13.58 7.71
C TYR A 60 -2.81 15.04 7.94
N ASP A 61 -3.10 15.77 6.87
CA ASP A 61 -3.58 17.15 6.90
C ASP A 61 -5.06 17.21 6.48
N PRO A 62 -6.02 17.18 7.43
CA PRO A 62 -7.45 17.09 7.11
C PRO A 62 -7.98 18.20 6.18
N PRO A 63 -7.53 19.48 6.29
CA PRO A 63 -7.91 20.53 5.35
C PRO A 63 -7.57 20.27 3.88
N THR A 64 -6.51 19.52 3.60
CA THR A 64 -6.03 19.26 2.22
C THR A 64 -6.22 17.82 1.77
N GLY A 65 -6.55 16.92 2.70
CA GLY A 65 -6.61 15.48 2.44
C GLY A 65 -5.22 14.86 2.24
N ALA A 66 -4.13 15.58 2.52
CA ALA A 66 -2.80 15.08 2.23
C ALA A 66 -2.33 14.09 3.31
N ILE A 67 -2.03 12.86 2.91
CA ILE A 67 -1.30 11.87 3.72
C ILE A 67 0.16 11.90 3.26
N THR A 68 1.09 12.20 4.15
CA THR A 68 2.49 12.48 3.81
C THR A 68 3.49 11.78 4.72
N GLN A 69 4.67 11.51 4.17
CA GLN A 69 5.82 11.00 4.91
C GLN A 69 7.05 11.88 4.61
N PRO A 70 7.77 12.36 5.64
CA PRO A 70 9.00 13.11 5.42
C PRO A 70 10.11 12.18 4.92
N ILE A 71 10.84 12.60 3.88
CA ILE A 71 12.09 11.94 3.51
C ILE A 71 13.25 12.61 4.21
N ASN A 72 13.54 13.88 3.86
CA ASN A 72 14.60 14.73 4.40
C ASN A 72 14.49 16.17 3.85
N ASN A 73 15.13 17.14 4.51
CA ASN A 73 15.30 18.52 4.00
C ASN A 73 13.99 19.23 3.60
N GLY A 74 12.88 18.94 4.29
CA GLY A 74 11.57 19.51 3.97
C GLY A 74 10.91 18.93 2.71
N VAL A 75 11.46 17.85 2.15
CA VAL A 75 10.81 17.08 1.08
C VAL A 75 9.91 16.02 1.72
N TYR A 76 8.68 15.99 1.24
CA TYR A 76 7.66 15.02 1.63
C TYR A 76 7.30 14.16 0.43
N MET A 77 6.98 12.91 0.70
CA MET A 77 6.23 12.09 -0.24
C MET A 77 4.76 12.12 0.14
N THR A 78 3.91 12.02 -0.86
CA THR A 78 2.46 11.99 -0.70
C THR A 78 1.96 10.59 -1.03
N PHE A 79 1.06 10.06 -0.19
CA PHE A 79 0.37 8.78 -0.38
C PHE A 79 -0.83 8.94 -1.31
N GLY A 80 -1.08 7.94 -2.16
CA GLY A 80 -2.20 7.94 -3.09
C GLY A 80 -2.16 6.76 -4.05
N ALA A 81 -2.73 6.91 -5.26
CA ALA A 81 -2.60 5.95 -6.35
C ALA A 81 -1.78 6.51 -7.53
N MET A 82 -0.98 5.66 -8.16
CA MET A 82 -0.25 5.91 -9.40
C MET A 82 -0.58 4.83 -10.42
N GLY A 83 -1.45 5.15 -11.39
CA GLY A 83 -2.14 4.11 -12.15
C GLY A 83 -3.01 3.29 -11.18
N SER A 84 -2.85 1.97 -11.18
CA SER A 84 -3.56 1.08 -10.24
C SER A 84 -2.76 0.79 -8.97
N TYR A 85 -1.51 1.24 -8.84
CA TYR A 85 -0.69 0.97 -7.67
C TYR A 85 -1.02 1.95 -6.55
N VAL A 86 -1.29 1.47 -5.34
CA VAL A 86 -1.25 2.35 -4.15
C VAL A 86 0.20 2.61 -3.81
N ALA A 87 0.57 3.89 -3.76
CA ALA A 87 1.95 4.32 -3.74
C ALA A 87 2.15 5.56 -2.87
N ILE A 88 3.40 5.79 -2.49
CA ILE A 88 3.89 7.04 -1.93
C ILE A 88 4.99 7.57 -2.82
N SER A 89 4.95 8.87 -3.15
CA SER A 89 5.85 9.46 -4.13
C SER A 89 6.14 10.94 -3.87
N VAL A 90 7.33 11.40 -4.27
CA VAL A 90 7.71 12.83 -4.27
C VAL A 90 6.93 13.67 -5.27
N VAL A 91 6.37 13.04 -6.29
CA VAL A 91 5.36 13.63 -7.19
C VAL A 91 3.99 13.14 -6.74
N PRO A 92 2.97 14.01 -6.62
CA PRO A 92 1.68 13.63 -6.08
C PRO A 92 1.09 12.41 -6.79
N PRO A 93 0.76 11.34 -6.07
CA PRO A 93 -0.27 10.41 -6.50
C PRO A 93 -1.65 11.05 -6.27
N PHE A 94 -2.65 10.65 -7.07
CA PHE A 94 -3.87 11.44 -7.27
C PHE A 94 -5.10 10.74 -6.69
N PHE A 95 -5.31 10.84 -5.38
CA PHE A 95 -6.67 10.82 -4.84
C PHE A 95 -6.79 11.76 -3.64
N ASP A 96 -8.00 12.29 -3.45
CA ASP A 96 -8.36 13.04 -2.24
C ASP A 96 -8.63 12.04 -1.11
N ALA A 97 -7.90 12.15 0.01
CA ALA A 97 -8.01 11.22 1.12
C ALA A 97 -8.78 11.83 2.29
N THR A 98 -9.91 11.19 2.61
CA THR A 98 -10.69 11.47 3.82
C THR A 98 -10.77 10.22 4.69
N PHE A 99 -11.11 10.40 5.96
CA PHE A 99 -11.48 9.30 6.83
C PHE A 99 -12.93 9.48 7.25
N ASP A 100 -13.72 8.42 7.15
CA ASP A 100 -15.09 8.42 7.63
C ASP A 100 -15.16 8.39 9.17
N ALA A 101 -16.38 8.34 9.71
CA ALA A 101 -16.59 8.35 11.16
C ALA A 101 -16.02 7.11 11.89
N ASP A 102 -15.78 6.00 11.19
CA ASP A 102 -15.20 4.78 11.76
C ASP A 102 -13.68 4.66 11.53
N GLY A 103 -13.10 5.67 10.88
CA GLY A 103 -11.70 5.75 10.54
C GLY A 103 -11.34 5.01 9.25
N THR A 104 -12.30 4.60 8.43
CA THR A 104 -12.02 4.01 7.13
C THR A 104 -11.61 5.10 6.15
N LEU A 105 -10.50 4.86 5.45
CA LEU A 105 -9.99 5.70 4.38
C LEU A 105 -10.97 5.69 3.20
N GLU A 106 -11.34 6.88 2.77
CA GLU A 106 -12.05 7.13 1.54
C GLU A 106 -11.09 7.78 0.54
N ALA A 107 -10.89 7.13 -0.61
CA ALA A 107 -10.19 7.71 -1.74
C ALA A 107 -11.23 8.29 -2.71
N ASN A 108 -11.17 9.60 -2.94
CA ASN A 108 -12.12 10.35 -3.74
C ASN A 108 -13.58 10.17 -3.25
N GLY A 109 -13.77 10.12 -1.93
CA GLY A 109 -15.08 10.00 -1.29
C GLY A 109 -15.69 8.59 -1.31
N THR A 110 -14.90 7.55 -1.60
CA THR A 110 -15.33 6.15 -1.50
C THR A 110 -14.29 5.30 -0.78
N SER A 111 -14.74 4.42 0.10
CA SER A 111 -13.90 3.39 0.74
C SER A 111 -13.72 2.12 -0.10
N ALA A 112 -14.48 1.99 -1.20
CA ALA A 112 -14.35 0.90 -2.15
C ALA A 112 -13.24 1.16 -3.18
N GLY A 113 -12.87 0.11 -3.91
CA GLY A 113 -11.89 0.17 -4.99
C GLY A 113 -10.48 -0.24 -4.56
N PHE A 114 -10.24 -0.58 -3.29
CA PHE A 114 -8.97 -1.12 -2.84
C PHE A 114 -8.95 -2.64 -2.90
N PHE A 115 -7.82 -3.18 -3.36
CA PHE A 115 -7.62 -4.62 -3.54
C PHE A 115 -6.20 -5.03 -3.14
N ALA A 116 -6.06 -6.23 -2.59
CA ALA A 116 -4.78 -6.92 -2.47
C ALA A 116 -4.58 -7.83 -3.68
N CYS A 117 -3.48 -7.67 -4.41
CA CYS A 117 -3.16 -8.46 -5.60
C CYS A 117 -1.75 -9.08 -5.49
N LYS A 118 -1.57 -10.26 -6.09
CA LYS A 118 -0.26 -10.89 -6.32
C LYS A 118 0.05 -10.88 -7.81
N ASN A 119 1.34 -10.92 -8.17
CA ASN A 119 1.83 -10.94 -9.56
C ASN A 119 1.34 -9.73 -10.39
N THR A 120 1.43 -8.53 -9.82
CA THR A 120 1.01 -7.26 -10.44
C THR A 120 1.98 -6.77 -11.51
N GLY A 121 3.22 -7.27 -11.49
CA GLY A 121 4.27 -6.85 -12.41
C GLY A 121 5.08 -5.65 -11.90
N ASP A 122 5.16 -5.47 -10.58
CA ASP A 122 6.10 -4.54 -9.95
C ASP A 122 7.56 -4.84 -10.35
N GLU A 123 8.41 -3.81 -10.44
CA GLU A 123 9.70 -3.89 -11.13
C GLU A 123 10.68 -4.83 -10.40
N TYR A 124 10.59 -4.85 -9.07
CA TYR A 124 11.39 -5.73 -8.21
C TYR A 124 10.71 -7.06 -7.87
N GLN A 125 9.51 -7.31 -8.39
CA GLN A 125 8.75 -8.56 -8.25
C GLN A 125 8.43 -8.98 -6.81
N TYR A 126 8.31 -8.04 -5.89
CA TYR A 126 7.82 -8.28 -4.52
C TYR A 126 6.42 -8.91 -4.53
N SER A 127 5.56 -8.54 -5.48
CA SER A 127 4.17 -9.04 -5.58
C SER A 127 4.06 -10.53 -5.91
N VAL A 128 5.16 -11.20 -6.29
CA VAL A 128 5.20 -12.66 -6.48
C VAL A 128 4.97 -13.39 -5.16
N SER A 129 5.44 -12.82 -4.05
CA SER A 129 5.37 -13.44 -2.72
C SER A 129 4.56 -12.63 -1.70
N GLN A 130 4.33 -11.35 -1.96
CA GLN A 130 3.62 -10.44 -1.07
C GLN A 130 2.35 -9.92 -1.74
N TRP A 131 1.36 -9.60 -0.92
CA TRP A 131 0.16 -8.92 -1.40
C TRP A 131 0.46 -7.43 -1.58
N GLU A 132 0.33 -6.95 -2.81
CA GLU A 132 0.43 -5.53 -3.13
C GLU A 132 -0.95 -4.88 -3.06
N VAL A 133 -1.00 -3.65 -2.57
CA VAL A 133 -2.23 -2.86 -2.49
C VAL A 133 -2.44 -2.10 -3.79
N MET A 134 -3.57 -2.36 -4.42
CA MET A 134 -3.99 -1.80 -5.69
C MET A 134 -5.26 -0.98 -5.52
N TYR A 135 -5.46 0.00 -6.38
CA TYR A 135 -6.64 0.85 -6.45
C TYR A 135 -7.30 0.78 -7.84
N TYR A 136 -8.49 0.20 -7.88
CA TYR A 136 -9.36 0.06 -9.04
C TYR A 136 -10.71 0.74 -8.73
N PRO A 137 -10.85 2.05 -9.01
CA PRO A 137 -12.02 2.83 -8.60
C PRO A 137 -13.33 2.32 -9.20
N GLU A 138 -13.27 1.66 -10.37
CA GLU A 138 -14.43 1.05 -11.04
C GLU A 138 -14.75 -0.36 -10.54
N ASN A 139 -13.99 -0.87 -9.55
CA ASN A 139 -14.08 -2.24 -9.02
C ASN A 139 -13.88 -3.33 -10.10
N ASP A 140 -13.02 -3.05 -11.07
CA ASP A 140 -12.67 -3.91 -12.21
C ASP A 140 -11.32 -4.64 -12.01
N ALA A 141 -10.99 -4.93 -10.75
CA ALA A 141 -9.73 -5.58 -10.39
C ALA A 141 -9.55 -6.95 -11.10
N PRO A 142 -8.31 -7.32 -11.49
CA PRO A 142 -8.02 -8.62 -12.09
C PRO A 142 -8.46 -9.80 -11.22
N GLN A 143 -8.73 -10.94 -11.87
CA GLN A 143 -9.07 -12.17 -11.15
C GLN A 143 -7.94 -12.58 -10.19
N GLY A 144 -8.31 -12.93 -8.95
CA GLY A 144 -7.36 -13.33 -7.91
C GLY A 144 -6.96 -12.19 -6.97
N CYS A 145 -7.36 -10.96 -7.27
CA CYS A 145 -7.30 -9.87 -6.31
C CYS A 145 -8.41 -10.01 -5.26
N VAL A 146 -8.09 -9.64 -4.02
CA VAL A 146 -8.99 -9.71 -2.86
C VAL A 146 -9.40 -8.30 -2.47
N ALA A 147 -10.71 -8.04 -2.39
CA ALA A 147 -11.21 -6.74 -1.99
C ALA A 147 -10.86 -6.44 -0.52
N LEU A 148 -10.56 -5.18 -0.23
CA LEU A 148 -10.25 -4.71 1.12
C LEU A 148 -10.70 -3.27 1.32
N THR A 149 -10.74 -2.85 2.58
CA THR A 149 -10.75 -1.43 2.95
C THR A 149 -9.52 -1.12 3.79
N ILE A 150 -9.16 0.17 3.85
CA ILE A 150 -8.02 0.66 4.64
C ILE A 150 -8.59 1.50 5.77
N ALA A 151 -8.12 1.31 6.99
CA ALA A 151 -8.56 2.06 8.17
C ALA A 151 -7.37 2.66 8.92
N ASN A 152 -7.58 3.85 9.46
CA ASN A 152 -6.71 4.45 10.45
C ASN A 152 -6.93 3.77 11.81
N ALA A 153 -5.92 3.08 12.34
CA ALA A 153 -5.99 2.46 13.66
C ALA A 153 -4.60 2.45 14.32
N VAL A 154 -4.54 2.66 15.64
CA VAL A 154 -3.28 2.68 16.43
C VAL A 154 -2.74 1.25 16.67
N ALA A 155 -3.42 0.23 16.14
CA ALA A 155 -3.10 -1.19 16.24
C ALA A 155 -3.98 -1.96 15.22
N PRO A 156 -3.65 -3.23 14.88
CA PRO A 156 -4.51 -4.03 14.00
C PRO A 156 -5.96 -4.00 14.53
N PRO A 157 -6.97 -3.75 13.67
CA PRO A 157 -8.35 -3.80 14.10
C PRO A 157 -8.65 -5.19 14.66
N THR A 158 -8.92 -5.25 15.97
CA THR A 158 -9.35 -6.49 16.60
C THR A 158 -10.81 -6.70 16.24
N ASN A 159 -11.13 -7.75 15.50
CA ASN A 159 -12.50 -8.11 15.17
C ASN A 159 -13.34 -8.20 16.45
N SER A 160 -14.14 -7.17 16.73
CA SER A 160 -15.12 -7.17 17.81
C SER A 160 -16.36 -7.93 17.35
N SER A 161 -16.23 -9.25 17.22
CA SER A 161 -17.39 -10.13 17.15
C SER A 161 -18.14 -10.00 18.48
N THR A 162 -19.26 -9.29 18.43
CA THR A 162 -20.18 -9.15 19.56
C THR A 162 -20.92 -10.48 19.72
N VAL A 163 -20.30 -11.44 20.39
CA VAL A 163 -20.96 -12.70 20.77
C VAL A 163 -21.96 -12.38 21.89
N PRO A 164 -23.26 -12.69 21.75
CA PRO A 164 -24.23 -12.46 22.82
C PRO A 164 -23.93 -13.37 24.02
N PRO A 165 -24.22 -12.92 25.26
CA PRO A 165 -23.88 -13.68 26.47
C PRO A 165 -24.67 -15.00 26.48
N THR A 166 -23.93 -16.11 26.36
CA THR A 166 -24.47 -17.46 26.53
C THR A 166 -24.46 -17.80 28.02
N ASN A 167 -25.66 -17.94 28.59
CA ASN A 167 -25.88 -18.35 29.96
C ASN A 167 -25.18 -19.69 30.26
N THR A 168 -24.26 -19.66 31.21
CA THR A 168 -23.56 -20.83 31.74
C THR A 168 -24.49 -21.57 32.69
N THR A 169 -24.90 -22.80 32.33
CA THR A 169 -25.45 -23.76 33.30
C THR A 169 -24.45 -24.89 33.47
N THR A 170 -23.85 -24.91 34.66
CA THR A 170 -22.92 -25.91 35.18
C THR A 170 -23.59 -27.29 35.27
N VAL A 171 -23.01 -28.30 34.61
CA VAL A 171 -23.23 -29.71 34.95
C VAL A 171 -21.86 -30.41 35.04
N ALA A 172 -21.72 -31.18 36.12
CA ALA A 172 -20.52 -31.83 36.64
C ALA A 172 -20.03 -33.02 35.78
N PRO A 173 -18.79 -33.52 36.02
CA PRO A 173 -18.04 -34.33 35.07
C PRO A 173 -18.30 -35.84 35.24
N THR A 174 -18.30 -36.56 34.12
CA THR A 174 -18.24 -38.04 34.09
C THR A 174 -16.90 -38.47 33.51
N THR A 175 -16.08 -39.09 34.35
CA THR A 175 -14.90 -39.91 34.04
C THR A 175 -15.29 -41.10 33.13
N VAL A 176 -14.48 -41.52 32.15
CA VAL A 176 -13.52 -42.68 32.14
C VAL A 176 -12.79 -42.73 30.75
N PRO A 177 -11.90 -43.68 30.38
CA PRO A 177 -10.55 -43.36 29.90
C PRO A 177 -10.21 -43.87 28.48
N SER A 178 -8.92 -43.75 28.10
CA SER A 178 -8.11 -44.76 27.39
C SER A 178 -7.64 -44.45 25.95
N SER A 179 -6.37 -44.84 25.76
CA SER A 179 -5.57 -45.05 24.53
C SER A 179 -5.24 -43.83 23.67
N SER A 180 -3.96 -43.45 23.54
CA SER A 180 -2.87 -44.18 22.84
C SER A 180 -3.11 -44.20 21.34
N GLU A 181 -2.46 -43.29 20.61
CA GLU A 181 -1.46 -43.61 19.57
C GLU A 181 -1.09 -42.34 18.79
N LEU A 182 0.21 -42.20 18.54
CA LEU A 182 0.84 -41.17 17.74
C LEU A 182 1.10 -41.76 16.35
N PRO A 183 0.64 -41.14 15.26
CA PRO A 183 1.27 -41.35 13.97
C PRO A 183 2.04 -40.10 13.55
N THR A 184 3.34 -40.29 13.43
CA THR A 184 4.23 -39.41 12.66
C THR A 184 3.96 -39.67 11.18
N SER A 185 3.31 -38.74 10.48
CA SER A 185 3.19 -38.79 9.02
C SER A 185 4.22 -37.85 8.41
N THR A 186 5.23 -38.41 7.76
CA THR A 186 6.15 -37.70 6.88
C THR A 186 5.58 -37.83 5.46
N ASP A 187 4.86 -36.81 5.01
CA ASP A 187 4.43 -36.73 3.61
C ASP A 187 5.63 -36.31 2.75
N GLN A 188 6.05 -37.22 1.86
CA GLN A 188 6.91 -36.87 0.73
C GLN A 188 6.02 -36.40 -0.42
N THR A 189 6.09 -35.10 -0.72
CA THR A 189 5.44 -34.52 -1.89
C THR A 189 6.26 -34.86 -3.14
N THR A 190 5.73 -35.75 -3.98
CA THR A 190 6.28 -35.99 -5.32
C THR A 190 5.68 -34.98 -6.31
N THR A 191 6.49 -34.02 -6.74
CA THR A 191 6.08 -33.05 -7.77
C THR A 191 6.23 -33.66 -9.16
N LEU A 192 5.12 -33.90 -9.85
CA LEU A 192 5.10 -34.27 -11.26
C LEU A 192 5.19 -33.00 -12.12
N VAL A 193 6.31 -32.80 -12.79
CA VAL A 193 6.50 -31.70 -13.74
C VAL A 193 6.21 -32.20 -15.15
N THR A 194 5.14 -31.69 -15.77
CA THR A 194 4.84 -31.92 -17.19
C THR A 194 5.39 -30.76 -18.00
N VAL A 195 6.45 -31.02 -18.77
CA VAL A 195 7.04 -30.01 -19.68
C VAL A 195 6.43 -30.20 -21.06
N THR A 196 5.57 -29.28 -21.47
CA THR A 196 5.02 -29.23 -22.83
C THR A 196 5.85 -28.25 -23.66
N SER A 197 6.63 -28.76 -24.60
CA SER A 197 7.35 -27.92 -25.57
C SER A 197 6.58 -27.89 -26.90
N CYS A 198 6.36 -26.69 -27.42
CA CYS A 198 5.71 -26.48 -28.72
C CYS A 198 6.67 -25.74 -29.64
N SER A 199 7.00 -26.36 -30.78
CA SER A 199 7.73 -25.72 -31.87
C SER A 199 6.84 -25.73 -33.10
N SER A 200 6.67 -24.57 -33.72
CA SER A 200 6.04 -24.44 -35.05
C SER A 200 4.58 -24.93 -35.13
N GLY A 201 3.77 -24.64 -34.10
CA GLY A 201 2.31 -24.81 -34.17
C GLY A 201 1.79 -26.25 -34.08
N LYS A 202 2.62 -27.22 -33.67
CA LYS A 202 2.16 -28.57 -33.30
C LYS A 202 2.78 -28.98 -31.97
N CYS A 203 1.94 -29.21 -30.96
CA CYS A 203 2.36 -29.78 -29.69
C CYS A 203 2.16 -31.30 -29.75
N THR A 204 3.18 -32.07 -29.36
CA THR A 204 3.11 -33.54 -29.28
C THR A 204 3.39 -33.93 -27.84
N GLU A 205 2.52 -34.71 -27.22
CA GLU A 205 2.70 -35.18 -25.84
C GLU A 205 3.91 -36.15 -25.78
N SER A 206 4.78 -35.95 -24.78
CA SER A 206 5.92 -36.82 -24.55
C SER A 206 5.93 -37.35 -23.11
N SER A 207 6.48 -38.56 -22.98
CA SER A 207 6.35 -39.48 -21.85
C SER A 207 6.96 -39.00 -20.52
N THR A 208 6.36 -39.49 -19.44
CA THR A 208 6.75 -39.30 -18.03
C THR A 208 8.10 -39.96 -17.72
N SER A 209 9.01 -39.24 -17.05
CA SER A 209 10.25 -39.78 -16.49
C SER A 209 10.39 -39.35 -15.03
N GLU A 210 10.55 -40.30 -14.12
CA GLU A 210 10.81 -40.07 -12.70
C GLU A 210 12.30 -39.76 -12.48
N LEU A 211 12.59 -38.66 -11.78
CA LEU A 211 13.94 -38.28 -11.33
C LEU A 211 13.99 -38.29 -9.80
N PRO A 212 15.00 -38.91 -9.17
CA PRO A 212 15.15 -38.88 -7.72
C PRO A 212 15.70 -37.53 -7.23
N ALA A 213 15.21 -37.07 -6.08
CA ALA A 213 15.61 -35.83 -5.43
C ALA A 213 17.07 -35.91 -4.94
N SER A 214 17.89 -34.93 -5.32
CA SER A 214 19.24 -34.72 -4.80
C SER A 214 19.22 -33.65 -3.72
N THR A 215 19.65 -34.04 -2.54
CA THR A 215 20.02 -33.19 -1.40
C THR A 215 21.15 -32.23 -1.77
N SER A 216 21.00 -30.94 -1.46
CA SER A 216 22.04 -29.92 -1.58
C SER A 216 22.55 -29.50 -0.21
N GLU A 217 23.81 -29.85 0.07
CA GLU A 217 24.61 -29.31 1.16
C GLU A 217 25.20 -27.93 0.80
N THR A 218 25.37 -27.14 1.85
CA THR A 218 26.05 -25.84 1.94
C THR A 218 27.50 -25.88 1.44
N SER A 219 27.94 -24.86 0.69
CA SER A 219 29.36 -24.47 0.71
C SER A 219 29.60 -23.02 0.33
N SER A 220 30.50 -22.40 1.07
CA SER A 220 30.88 -20.99 1.07
C SER A 220 32.20 -20.78 0.32
N THR A 221 32.35 -19.70 -0.45
CA THR A 221 33.65 -19.08 -0.84
C THR A 221 33.34 -17.77 -1.57
N SER A 222 33.61 -16.59 -1.00
CA SER A 222 34.89 -15.85 -0.87
C SER A 222 35.19 -14.95 -2.08
N GLU A 223 35.25 -13.66 -1.80
CA GLU A 223 35.51 -12.52 -2.68
C GLU A 223 36.93 -12.53 -3.28
N ALA A 224 37.05 -12.05 -4.51
CA ALA A 224 38.29 -11.43 -4.99
C ALA A 224 38.01 -10.36 -6.06
N SER A 225 38.46 -9.16 -5.71
CA SER A 225 38.68 -7.94 -6.49
C SER A 225 39.32 -8.13 -7.87
N SER A 226 38.83 -7.39 -8.88
CA SER A 226 39.69 -6.83 -9.93
C SER A 226 39.05 -5.64 -10.63
N THR A 227 39.69 -4.49 -10.49
CA THR A 227 39.62 -3.31 -11.35
C THR A 227 40.09 -3.61 -12.77
N SER A 228 39.38 -3.09 -13.77
CA SER A 228 39.93 -2.86 -15.11
C SER A 228 39.31 -1.61 -15.73
N GLU A 229 40.16 -0.61 -15.94
CA GLU A 229 39.91 0.55 -16.80
C GLU A 229 39.79 0.09 -18.26
N THR A 230 38.85 0.68 -19.02
CA THR A 230 38.93 0.71 -20.48
C THR A 230 38.31 2.01 -20.97
N SER A 231 39.21 2.86 -21.45
CA SER A 231 38.97 3.96 -22.37
C SER A 231 38.41 3.45 -23.71
N THR A 232 37.63 4.26 -24.43
CA THR A 232 37.80 4.58 -25.87
C THR A 232 36.59 5.33 -26.44
N SER A 233 36.92 6.53 -26.95
CA SER A 233 36.38 7.25 -28.11
C SER A 233 34.98 7.85 -28.13
N ALA A 234 35.03 9.17 -28.28
CA ALA A 234 34.03 10.06 -28.83
C ALA A 234 33.52 9.63 -30.22
N SER A 235 32.23 9.85 -30.45
CA SER A 235 31.71 10.14 -31.78
C SER A 235 30.63 11.22 -31.66
N SER A 236 30.86 12.26 -32.44
CA SER A 236 30.07 13.46 -32.67
C SER A 236 28.63 13.17 -33.05
N VAL A 237 27.68 13.92 -32.46
CA VAL A 237 26.39 14.18 -33.11
C VAL A 237 25.98 15.64 -32.96
N SER A 238 25.75 16.21 -34.14
CA SER A 238 25.18 17.48 -34.56
C SER A 238 24.37 18.31 -33.56
N SER A 239 24.73 19.59 -33.53
CA SER A 239 23.92 20.74 -33.15
C SER A 239 22.55 20.75 -33.83
N PHE A 240 21.48 20.86 -33.04
CA PHE A 240 20.18 21.33 -33.50
C PHE A 240 19.87 22.67 -32.84
N ALA A 241 19.81 23.71 -33.66
CA ALA A 241 19.42 25.05 -33.29
C ALA A 241 17.91 25.23 -33.55
N GLY A 242 17.23 25.85 -32.58
CA GLY A 242 16.01 26.62 -32.82
C GLY A 242 14.70 25.91 -32.51
N ALA A 243 14.06 26.30 -31.41
CA ALA A 243 12.77 26.97 -31.44
C ALA A 243 12.42 27.46 -30.02
N ALA A 244 12.47 28.77 -29.83
CA ALA A 244 11.84 29.43 -28.70
C ALA A 244 10.32 29.28 -28.84
N ILE A 245 9.69 28.62 -27.88
CA ILE A 245 8.23 28.63 -27.72
C ILE A 245 7.88 29.45 -26.49
N ASN A 246 6.96 30.38 -26.74
CA ASN A 246 6.54 31.47 -25.88
C ASN A 246 6.12 31.00 -24.48
N ALA A 247 6.56 31.77 -23.49
CA ALA A 247 5.93 31.86 -22.19
C ALA A 247 4.48 32.33 -22.37
N VAL A 248 3.54 31.48 -22.00
CA VAL A 248 2.14 31.86 -21.80
C VAL A 248 1.96 32.06 -20.31
N GLU A 249 1.74 33.31 -19.91
CA GLU A 249 1.23 33.67 -18.59
C GLU A 249 -0.09 32.93 -18.30
N PRO A 250 -0.26 32.30 -17.14
CA PRO A 250 -1.58 32.16 -16.56
C PRO A 250 -1.94 33.48 -15.84
N ALA A 251 -2.84 34.21 -16.47
CA ALA A 251 -3.56 35.31 -15.87
C ALA A 251 -4.28 34.88 -14.59
N SER A 252 -4.15 35.74 -13.58
CA SER A 252 -5.03 35.96 -12.43
C SER A 252 -6.30 35.11 -12.29
N ALA A 253 -6.37 34.34 -11.21
CA ALA A 253 -7.63 33.95 -10.56
C ALA A 253 -7.41 33.67 -9.06
N ALA A 254 -6.96 34.69 -8.33
CA ALA A 254 -7.02 34.71 -6.86
C ALA A 254 -7.82 35.96 -6.46
N ALA A 255 -9.12 35.90 -6.68
CA ALA A 255 -10.09 36.87 -6.21
C ALA A 255 -11.23 36.12 -5.53
N LEU A 256 -11.06 35.78 -4.25
CA LEU A 256 -12.15 35.69 -3.29
C LEU A 256 -11.55 35.70 -1.86
N CYS A 257 -12.18 36.46 -0.96
CA CYS A 257 -11.83 36.69 0.45
C CYS A 257 -10.93 37.89 0.80
N MET A 258 -11.31 39.09 0.34
CA MET A 258 -11.27 40.29 1.19
C MET A 258 -12.60 41.03 1.09
N ALA A 259 -13.57 40.60 1.89
CA ALA A 259 -14.79 41.35 2.12
C ALA A 259 -15.24 41.15 3.56
N LEU A 260 -14.61 41.86 4.51
CA LEU A 260 -15.26 42.26 5.76
C LEU A 260 -14.41 43.28 6.55
N PHE A 261 -14.15 44.45 5.97
CA PHE A 261 -13.76 45.64 6.74
C PHE A 261 -14.25 46.90 6.03
N ALA A 262 -15.56 47.10 6.03
CA ALA A 262 -16.19 48.38 5.69
C ALA A 262 -17.57 48.48 6.36
N ALA A 263 -17.57 48.53 7.69
CA ALA A 263 -18.70 49.01 8.48
C ALA A 263 -18.23 49.41 9.88
N LEU A 264 -17.40 50.47 9.97
CA LEU A 264 -17.20 51.28 11.18
C LEU A 264 -16.19 52.40 10.88
N LEU A 265 -16.67 53.46 10.24
CA LEU A 265 -16.21 54.85 10.35
C LEU A 265 -17.32 55.76 9.85
#